data_AF-A0A941M2V6-F1
#
_entry.id   AF-A0A941M2V6-F1
#
_cell.length_a   1.000
_cell.length_b   1.000
_cell.length_c   1.000
_cell.angle_alpha   90.00
_cell.angle_beta   90.00
_cell.angle_gamma   90.00
#
_symmetry.space_group_name_H-M   'P 1'
#
loop_
_entity.id
_entity.type
_entity.pdbx_description
1 polymer ?
#
loop_
_entity_poly.entity_id
_entity_poly.type
_entity_poly.pdbx_seq_one_letter_code
_entity_poly.pdbx_strand_id
1 'polypeptide(L)' 'MYFFFYTLIGSVLMLVSIIYIYTIAGTTDYITLTTMELGVSVEKVLFLGFMASLMVKIPMYPFHV' A
#
# COMPACT_ATOMS: atom_id res chain seq x y z
N MET A 1 8.47 22.27 2.41
CA MET A 1 9.20 21.34 1.52
C MET A 1 9.25 19.90 2.08
N TYR A 2 9.52 19.71 3.37
CA TYR A 2 9.54 18.38 4.01
C TYR A 2 8.24 17.55 3.85
N PHE A 3 7.08 18.20 3.90
CA PHE A 3 5.77 17.55 3.68
C PHE A 3 5.64 16.90 2.28
N PHE A 4 6.26 17.50 1.26
CA PHE A 4 6.22 16.95 -0.11
C PHE A 4 6.97 15.62 -0.20
N PHE A 5 8.19 15.55 0.34
CA PHE A 5 8.95 14.30 0.34
C PHE A 5 8.29 13.23 1.19
N TYR A 6 7.69 13.61 2.32
CA TYR A 6 6.95 12.67 3.18
C TYR A 6 5.77 12.03 2.42
N THR A 7 4.90 12.84 1.82
CA THR A 7 3.74 12.35 1.04
C THR A 7 4.12 11.62 -0.25
N LEU A 8 5.26 11.99 -0.86
CA LEU A 8 5.82 11.29 -2.01
C LEU A 8 6.29 9.88 -1.64
N ILE A 9 6.99 9.71 -0.52
CA ILE A 9 7.44 8.39 -0.03
C ILE A 9 6.24 7.47 0.21
N GLY A 10 5.16 7.97 0.83
CA GLY A 10 3.94 7.18 1.03
C GLY A 10 3.31 6.72 -0.29
N SER A 11 3.26 7.60 -1.30
CA SER A 11 2.70 7.25 -2.62
C SER A 11 3.57 6.24 -3.38
N VAL A 12 4.90 6.32 -3.25
CA VAL A 12 5.82 5.33 -3.82
C VAL A 12 5.64 3.97 -3.15
N LEU A 13 5.50 3.92 -1.82
CA LEU A 13 5.20 2.69 -1.09
C LEU A 13 3.90 2.04 -1.58
N MET A 14 2.85 2.85 -1.81
CA MET A 14 1.59 2.37 -2.39
C MET A 14 1.80 1.73 -3.76
N LEU A 15 2.57 2.41 -4.62
CA LEU A 15 2.85 1.94 -5.96
C LEU A 15 3.58 0.60 -5.94
N VAL A 16 4.57 0.43 -5.05
CA VAL A 16 5.29 -0.84 -4.88
C VAL A 16 4.34 -1.98 -4.47
N SER A 17 3.42 -1.74 -3.53
CA SER A 17 2.41 -2.74 -3.14
C SER A 17 1.51 -3.15 -4.32
N ILE A 18 1.07 -2.19 -5.14
CA ILE A 18 0.23 -2.46 -6.31
C ILE A 18 1.01 -3.25 -7.38
N ILE A 19 2.28 -2.91 -7.62
CA ILE A 19 3.15 -3.66 -8.53
C ILE A 19 3.33 -5.10 -8.03
N TYR A 20 3.53 -5.29 -6.72
CA TYR A 20 3.65 -6.63 -6.15
C TYR A 20 2.38 -7.46 -6.34
N ILE A 21 1.19 -6.86 -6.14
CA ILE A 21 -0.09 -7.52 -6.49
C ILE A 21 -0.11 -7.90 -7.97
N TYR A 22 0.27 -6.98 -8.85
CA TYR A 22 0.27 -7.22 -10.29
C TYR A 22 1.21 -8.37 -10.68
N THR A 23 2.35 -8.54 -10.03
CA THR A 23 3.26 -9.68 -10.28
C THR A 23 2.68 -11.03 -9.88
N ILE A 24 1.74 -11.07 -8.93
CA ILE A 24 1.13 -12.31 -8.43
C ILE A 24 -0.17 -12.61 -9.17
N ALA A 25 -1.04 -11.61 -9.30
CA ALA A 25 -2.36 -11.75 -9.88
C ALA A 25 -2.39 -11.57 -11.40
N GLY A 26 -1.40 -10.88 -11.98
CA GLY A 26 -1.39 -10.50 -13.40
C GLY A 26 -2.46 -9.47 -13.79
N THR A 27 -3.25 -9.02 -12.82
CA THR A 27 -4.37 -8.08 -12.99
C THR A 27 -4.46 -7.16 -11.78
N THR A 28 -5.03 -5.98 -11.98
CA THR A 28 -5.38 -5.04 -10.91
C THR A 28 -6.89 -4.90 -10.74
N ASP A 29 -7.66 -5.82 -11.33
CA ASP A 29 -9.12 -5.80 -11.21
C ASP A 29 -9.56 -6.30 -9.81
N TYR A 30 -10.33 -5.47 -9.11
CA TYR A 30 -10.73 -5.74 -7.73
C TYR A 30 -11.52 -7.03 -7.58
N ILE A 31 -12.43 -7.32 -8.51
CA ILE A 31 -13.30 -8.51 -8.41
C ILE A 31 -12.42 -9.76 -8.53
N THR A 32 -11.52 -9.78 -9.52
CA THR A 32 -10.60 -10.90 -9.71
C THR A 32 -9.66 -11.10 -8.51
N LEU A 33 -9.18 -10.01 -7.90
CA LEU A 33 -8.31 -10.06 -6.73
C LEU A 33 -9.03 -10.62 -5.49
N THR A 34 -10.30 -10.28 -5.29
CA THR A 34 -11.08 -10.82 -4.16
C THR A 34 -11.38 -12.31 -4.28
N THR A 35 -11.40 -12.85 -5.50
CA THR A 35 -11.59 -14.29 -5.75
C THR A 35 -10.28 -15.08 -5.69
N MET A 36 -9.14 -14.40 -5.63
CA MET A 36 -7.83 -15.04 -5.64
C MET A 36 -7.40 -15.39 -4.22
N GLU A 37 -7.03 -16.65 -3.97
CA GLU A 37 -6.46 -17.05 -2.69
C GLU A 37 -5.00 -16.61 -2.61
N LEU A 38 -4.77 -15.45 -2.01
CA LEU A 38 -3.43 -15.00 -1.64
C LEU A 38 -2.98 -15.75 -0.38
N GLY A 39 -1.73 -16.21 -0.35
CA GLY A 39 -1.16 -16.79 0.86
C GLY A 39 -1.20 -15.77 2.01
N VAL A 40 -1.58 -16.21 3.21
CA VAL A 40 -1.76 -15.35 4.42
C VAL A 40 -0.56 -14.43 4.70
N SER A 41 0.66 -14.90 4.40
CA SER A 41 1.88 -14.10 4.54
C SER A 41 1.94 -12.93 3.55
N VAL A 42 1.53 -13.14 2.31
CA VAL A 42 1.51 -12.14 1.23
C VAL A 42 0.45 -11.08 1.55
N GLU A 43 -0.73 -11.50 1.99
CA GLU A 43 -1.83 -10.61 2.37
C GLU A 43 -1.42 -9.67 3.53
N LYS A 44 -0.72 -10.19 4.55
CA LYS A 44 -0.18 -9.38 5.65
C LYS A 44 0.84 -8.34 5.19
N VAL A 45 1.75 -8.72 4.29
CA VAL A 45 2.77 -7.79 3.75
C VAL A 45 2.10 -6.69 2.93
N LEU A 46 1.14 -7.05 2.08
CA LEU A 46 0.36 -6.09 1.30
C LEU A 46 -0.42 -5.15 2.21
N PHE A 47 -1.10 -5.68 3.23
CA PHE A 47 -1.82 -4.88 4.22
C PHE A 47 -0.89 -3.87 4.91
N LEU A 48 0.29 -4.30 5.37
CA LEU A 48 1.29 -3.41 5.98
C LEU A 48 1.78 -2.34 5.00
N GLY A 49 2.03 -2.70 3.74
CA GLY A 49 2.44 -1.74 2.70
C GLY A 49 1.39 -0.68 2.41
N PHE A 50 0.11 -1.08 2.29
CA PHE A 50 -1.00 -0.15 2.14
C PHE A 50 -1.20 0.71 3.40
N MET A 51 -1.14 0.10 4.59
CA MET A 51 -1.29 0.81 5.86
C MET A 51 -0.18 1.86 6.03
N ALA A 52 1.08 1.54 5.75
CA ALA A 52 2.19 2.49 5.83
C ALA A 52 2.01 3.67 4.85
N SER A 53 1.56 3.41 3.62
CA SER A 53 1.23 4.47 2.65
C SER A 53 0.09 5.36 3.14
N LEU A 54 -0.96 4.77 3.72
CA LEU A 54 -2.12 5.51 4.24
C LEU A 54 -1.77 6.31 5.50
N MET A 55 -0.89 5.80 6.36
CA MET A 55 -0.38 6.52 7.54
C MET A 55 0.37 7.80 7.20
N VAL A 56 1.02 7.84 6.04
CA VAL A 56 1.71 9.04 5.55
C VAL A 56 0.72 10.11 5.06
N LYS A 57 -0.45 9.69 4.54
CA LYS A 57 -1.47 10.57 3.96
C LYS A 57 -2.52 11.01 4.98
N ILE A 58 -2.79 10.19 5.99
CA ILE A 58 -3.77 10.45 7.05
C ILE A 58 -3.00 11.05 8.24
N PRO A 59 -3.34 12.26 8.72
CA PRO A 59 -2.70 12.84 9.89
C PRO A 59 -3.11 12.05 11.14
N MET A 60 -2.34 11.01 11.47
CA MET A 60 -2.51 10.26 12.71
C MET A 60 -1.73 10.94 13.83
N TYR A 61 -2.40 11.19 14.95
CA TYR A 61 -1.78 11.60 16.21
C TYR A 61 -0.83 10.48 16.67
N PRO A 62 0.48 10.70 16.93
CA PRO A 62 1.14 11.95 17.32
C PRO A 62 2.07 12.54 16.23
N PHE A 63 1.97 12.12 14.97
CA PHE A 63 2.80 12.64 13.87
C PHE A 63 2.23 13.93 13.27
N HIS A 64 1.66 14.77 14.14
CA HIS A 64 1.36 16.15 13.79
C HIS A 64 2.65 16.94 13.96
N VAL A 65 3.11 17.57 12.88
CA VAL A 65 3.98 18.75 12.95
C VAL A 65 3.12 19.94 12.59
#